data_AF-A0A1D1V1M8-F1
#
_entry.id   AF-A0A1D1V1M8-F1
#
_cell.length_a   1.000
_cell.length_b   1.000
_cell.length_c   1.000
_cell.angle_alpha   90.00
_cell.angle_beta   90.00
_cell.angle_gamma   90.00
#
_symmetry.space_group_name_H-M   'P 1'
#
loop_
_entity.id
_entity.type
_entity.pdbx_description
1 polymer ?
#
loop_
_entity_poly.entity_id
_entity_poly.type
_entity_poly.pdbx_seq_one_letter_code
_entity_poly.pdbx_strand_id
1 'polypeptide(L)'
;MPVSSSPATAESERWMAAVPESFLYTFRKPSRELSDTYYAFRMFGLVINETLAEQPQFNWSDGGRLGKQFCNRTIHFQSGSMFISADGERRNLMTLKQFQRNHSKCQFAFLQDPQTRTLTNVTTVQWVSGEPPTGYPRCGFENEKCQAARGGPANTALAVFLYGALPVLIFVPWWRSRILKFCVDDPDPPWWAIDCDSSKFCLSVKAVSMYVPT
;
A
#
# COMPACT_ATOMS: atom_id res chain seq x y z
N MET A 1 -13.66 46.13 -0.02
CA MET A 1 -15.10 45.91 0.20
C MET A 1 -15.26 45.26 1.57
N PRO A 2 -15.99 45.85 2.51
CA PRO A 2 -16.17 45.25 3.83
C PRO A 2 -17.10 44.03 3.70
N VAL A 3 -16.66 42.90 4.24
CA VAL A 3 -17.41 41.65 4.29
C VAL A 3 -18.59 41.85 5.23
N SER A 4 -19.81 41.83 4.69
CA SER A 4 -21.04 41.80 5.47
C SER A 4 -21.01 40.58 6.40
N SER A 5 -20.99 40.80 7.71
CA SER A 5 -21.08 39.74 8.70
C SER A 5 -22.47 39.12 8.63
N SER A 6 -22.52 37.81 8.44
CA SER A 6 -23.74 37.00 8.42
C SER A 6 -24.50 37.13 9.76
N PRO A 7 -25.84 36.99 9.79
CA PRO A 7 -26.60 36.93 11.04
C PRO A 7 -26.10 35.84 12.01
N ALA A 8 -25.51 34.75 11.51
CA ALA A 8 -24.85 33.73 12.35
C ALA A 8 -23.61 34.27 13.09
N THR A 9 -22.87 35.19 12.48
CA THR A 9 -21.72 35.85 13.13
C THR A 9 -22.17 36.76 14.27
N ALA A 10 -23.26 37.52 14.09
CA ALA A 10 -23.82 38.38 15.14
C ALA A 10 -24.33 37.58 16.35
N GLU A 11 -24.96 36.43 16.12
CA GLU A 11 -25.40 35.56 17.21
C GLU A 11 -24.20 34.91 17.92
N SER A 12 -23.18 34.46 17.18
CA SER A 12 -21.96 33.93 17.78
C SER A 12 -21.18 34.97 18.60
N GLU A 13 -21.18 36.24 18.19
CA GLU A 13 -20.59 37.35 18.93
C GLU A 13 -21.34 37.61 20.24
N ARG A 14 -22.67 37.53 20.22
CA ARG A 14 -23.51 37.66 21.42
C ARG A 14 -23.26 36.55 22.43
N TRP A 15 -23.12 35.31 21.97
CA TRP A 15 -22.77 34.18 22.84
C TRP A 15 -21.34 34.32 23.38
N MET A 16 -20.39 34.74 22.55
CA MET A 16 -19.00 34.98 23.00
C MET A 16 -18.89 36.12 24.02
N ALA A 17 -19.73 37.16 23.92
CA ALA A 17 -19.78 38.25 24.90
C ALA A 17 -20.33 37.83 26.28
N ALA A 18 -21.05 36.71 26.36
CA ALA A 18 -21.59 36.17 27.61
C ALA A 18 -20.64 35.18 28.31
N VAL A 19 -19.51 34.83 27.68
CA VAL A 19 -18.54 33.88 28.24
C VAL A 19 -17.57 34.63 29.16
N PRO A 20 -17.37 34.17 30.42
CA PRO A 20 -16.40 34.77 31.34
C PRO A 20 -14.99 34.80 30.75
N GLU A 21 -14.21 35.85 31.03
CA GLU A 21 -12.84 35.99 30.51
C GLU A 21 -11.90 34.83 30.87
N SER A 22 -12.21 34.09 31.93
CA SER A 22 -11.51 32.85 32.31
C SER A 22 -11.75 31.67 31.37
N PHE A 23 -12.55 31.81 30.31
CA PHE A 23 -12.73 30.83 29.23
C PHE A 23 -12.23 31.34 27.87
N LEU A 24 -11.57 32.51 27.82
CA LEU A 24 -11.06 33.13 26.59
C LEU A 24 -9.77 32.51 26.05
N TYR A 25 -9.24 31.44 26.67
CA TYR A 25 -8.12 30.71 26.09
C TYR A 25 -8.59 29.85 24.91
N THR A 26 -8.19 30.25 23.70
CA THR A 26 -8.04 29.44 22.47
C THR A 26 -9.22 29.23 21.50
N PHE A 27 -10.43 29.74 21.73
CA PHE A 27 -11.53 29.60 20.74
C PHE A 27 -11.53 30.67 19.64
N ARG A 28 -10.49 30.74 18.79
CA ARG A 28 -10.61 31.49 17.52
C ARG A 28 -11.42 30.74 16.47
N LYS A 29 -11.56 29.41 16.63
CA LYS A 29 -12.46 28.54 15.85
C LYS A 29 -12.97 27.43 16.77
N PRO A 30 -14.28 27.11 16.76
CA PRO A 30 -14.79 25.95 17.47
C PRO A 30 -14.09 24.67 16.97
N SER A 31 -13.94 23.69 17.86
CA SER A 31 -13.47 22.37 17.45
C SER A 31 -14.45 21.79 16.43
N ARG A 32 -13.96 20.91 15.56
CA ARG A 32 -14.79 20.27 14.54
C ARG A 32 -15.96 19.52 15.18
N GLU A 33 -15.69 18.87 16.30
CA GLU A 33 -16.63 18.05 17.06
C GLU A 33 -17.76 18.91 17.65
N LEU A 34 -17.44 20.09 18.15
CA LEU A 34 -18.43 21.04 18.67
C LEU A 34 -19.31 21.56 17.53
N SER A 35 -18.70 21.95 16.40
CA SER A 35 -19.46 22.37 15.21
C SER A 35 -20.35 21.26 14.68
N ASP A 36 -19.86 20.02 14.62
CA ASP A 36 -20.62 18.87 14.12
C ASP A 36 -21.83 18.56 15.03
N THR A 37 -21.66 18.69 16.35
CA THR A 37 -22.77 18.56 17.32
C THR A 37 -23.83 19.64 17.09
N TYR A 38 -23.41 20.90 16.94
CA TYR A 38 -24.32 22.00 16.64
C TYR A 38 -25.11 21.76 15.34
N TYR A 39 -24.43 21.32 14.28
CA TYR A 39 -25.10 21.01 13.00
C TYR A 39 -26.06 19.84 13.12
N ALA A 40 -25.76 18.82 13.94
CA ALA A 40 -26.65 17.69 14.14
C ALA A 40 -28.01 18.12 14.73
N PHE A 41 -27.99 18.94 15.79
CA PHE A 41 -29.23 19.49 16.37
C PHE A 41 -29.97 20.41 15.40
N ARG A 42 -29.24 21.26 14.67
CA ARG A 42 -29.85 22.17 13.68
C ARG A 42 -30.49 21.40 12.52
N MET A 43 -29.80 20.37 12.03
CA MET A 43 -30.30 19.44 11.02
C MET A 43 -31.57 18.75 11.49
N PHE A 44 -31.58 18.25 12.71
CA PHE A 44 -32.75 17.61 13.32
C PHE A 44 -33.97 18.55 13.35
N GLY A 45 -33.79 19.78 13.83
CA GLY A 45 -34.86 20.77 13.86
C GLY A 45 -35.40 21.13 12.46
N LEU A 46 -34.52 21.29 11.47
CA LEU A 46 -34.92 21.58 10.09
C LEU A 46 -35.73 20.43 9.49
N VAL A 47 -35.25 19.20 9.61
CA VAL A 47 -35.93 18.02 9.05
C VAL A 47 -37.27 17.77 9.72
N ILE A 48 -37.38 17.98 11.05
CA ILE A 48 -38.68 17.89 11.74
C ILE A 48 -39.66 18.94 11.22
N ASN A 49 -39.21 20.18 11.08
CA ASN A 49 -40.07 21.26 10.60
C ASN A 49 -40.58 21.01 9.17
N GLU A 50 -39.68 20.55 8.28
CA GLU A 50 -40.05 20.13 6.92
C GLU A 50 -41.03 18.96 6.94
N THR A 51 -40.77 17.94 7.77
CA THR A 51 -41.64 16.76 7.88
C THR A 51 -43.03 17.12 8.40
N LEU A 52 -43.13 18.03 9.36
CA LEU A 52 -44.41 18.54 9.88
C LEU A 52 -45.20 19.29 8.81
N ALA A 53 -44.51 20.09 7.99
CA ALA A 53 -45.14 20.87 6.92
C ALA A 53 -45.64 19.96 5.77
N GLU A 54 -44.87 18.93 5.41
CA GLU A 54 -45.21 18.02 4.32
C GLU A 54 -46.19 16.90 4.76
N GLN A 55 -46.07 16.42 5.99
CA GLN A 55 -46.80 15.28 6.52
C GLN A 55 -47.34 15.56 7.93
N PRO A 56 -48.47 16.29 8.07
CA PRO A 56 -49.04 16.63 9.37
C PRO A 56 -49.39 15.43 10.26
N GLN A 57 -49.69 14.28 9.64
CA GLN A 57 -50.05 13.02 10.30
C GLN A 57 -48.85 12.05 10.39
N PHE A 58 -47.63 12.58 10.42
CA PHE A 58 -46.42 11.75 10.53
C PHE A 58 -46.39 11.00 11.87
N ASN A 59 -46.14 9.68 11.84
CA ASN A 59 -46.00 8.87 13.04
C ASN A 59 -44.59 9.02 13.62
N TRP A 60 -44.47 9.83 14.67
CA TRP A 60 -43.19 10.12 15.34
C TRP A 60 -42.58 8.93 16.08
N SER A 61 -43.37 7.88 16.35
CA SER A 61 -42.86 6.64 16.96
C SER A 61 -42.14 5.72 15.96
N ASP A 62 -42.28 5.97 14.65
CA ASP A 62 -41.56 5.25 13.61
C ASP A 62 -40.20 5.89 13.33
N GLY A 63 -39.21 5.51 14.12
CA GLY A 63 -37.84 6.00 13.99
C GLY A 63 -37.19 5.65 12.63
N GLY A 64 -37.60 4.55 11.99
CA GLY A 64 -37.11 4.15 10.68
C GLY A 64 -37.57 5.10 9.58
N ARG A 65 -38.85 5.48 9.60
CA ARG A 65 -39.38 6.51 8.69
C ARG A 65 -38.78 7.88 8.95
N LEU A 66 -38.56 8.25 10.23
CA LEU A 66 -37.95 9.53 10.58
C LEU A 66 -36.50 9.58 10.09
N GLY A 67 -35.71 8.52 10.32
CA GLY A 67 -34.33 8.42 9.85
C GLY A 67 -34.20 8.56 8.33
N LYS A 68 -35.14 7.99 7.56
CA LYS A 68 -35.17 8.14 6.10
C LYS A 68 -35.34 9.58 5.62
N GLN A 69 -35.94 10.48 6.40
CA GLN A 69 -36.08 11.90 6.03
C GLN A 69 -34.73 12.63 5.96
N PHE A 70 -33.71 12.10 6.63
CA PHE A 70 -32.36 12.68 6.62
C PHE A 70 -31.51 12.21 5.43
N CYS A 71 -31.87 11.09 4.79
CA CYS A 71 -31.00 10.41 3.84
C CYS A 71 -31.13 10.95 2.41
N ASN A 72 -30.09 10.72 1.60
CA ASN A 72 -30.01 11.04 0.17
C ASN A 72 -30.31 12.50 -0.19
N ARG A 73 -29.85 13.46 0.61
CA ARG A 73 -30.09 14.88 0.35
C ARG A 73 -28.98 15.77 0.89
N THR A 74 -28.95 16.98 0.36
CA THR A 74 -28.12 18.07 0.90
C THR A 74 -28.95 18.96 1.78
N ILE A 75 -28.42 19.27 2.95
CA ILE A 75 -29.01 20.17 3.92
C ILE A 75 -28.15 21.42 3.97
N HIS A 76 -28.79 22.56 3.73
CA HIS A 76 -28.11 23.85 3.65
C HIS A 76 -28.21 24.60 4.98
N PHE A 77 -27.06 24.96 5.53
CA PHE A 77 -26.93 25.82 6.70
C PHE A 77 -26.38 27.18 6.29
N GLN A 78 -26.53 28.20 7.15
CA GLN A 78 -25.97 29.53 6.86
C GLN A 78 -24.44 29.52 6.74
N SER A 79 -23.78 28.56 7.36
CA SER A 79 -22.32 28.41 7.39
C SER A 79 -21.79 27.37 6.40
N GLY A 80 -22.65 26.67 5.66
CA GLY A 80 -22.24 25.69 4.66
C GLY A 80 -23.29 24.62 4.41
N SER A 81 -22.98 23.67 3.53
CA SER A 81 -23.88 22.59 3.14
C SER A 81 -23.33 21.24 3.60
N MET A 82 -24.22 20.32 3.93
CA MET A 82 -23.88 18.95 4.31
C MET A 82 -24.68 17.96 3.47
N PHE A 83 -24.00 17.00 2.85
CA PHE A 83 -24.65 15.93 2.12
C PHE A 83 -24.72 14.67 2.98
N ILE A 84 -25.93 14.13 3.12
CA ILE A 84 -26.19 12.82 3.70
C ILE A 84 -26.53 11.87 2.56
N SER A 85 -25.79 10.78 2.49
CA SER A 85 -25.94 9.76 1.47
C SER A 85 -27.19 8.90 1.67
N ALA A 86 -27.51 8.05 0.71
CA ALA A 86 -28.68 7.16 0.79
C ALA A 86 -28.57 6.12 1.91
N ASP A 87 -27.34 5.78 2.28
CA ASP A 87 -26.94 4.91 3.39
C ASP A 87 -26.95 5.61 4.76
N GLY A 88 -27.28 6.91 4.81
CA GLY A 88 -27.33 7.69 6.05
C GLY A 88 -25.97 8.20 6.52
N GLU A 89 -24.91 8.00 5.73
CA GLU A 89 -23.58 8.51 6.04
C GLU A 89 -23.43 9.97 5.60
N ARG A 90 -22.84 10.79 6.46
CA ARG A 90 -22.41 12.15 6.09
C ARG A 90 -21.17 12.07 5.21
N ARG A 91 -21.24 12.63 4.00
CA ARG A 91 -20.06 12.81 3.14
C ARG A 91 -19.51 14.21 3.30
N ASN A 92 -18.24 14.28 3.66
CA ASN A 92 -17.54 15.54 3.86
C ASN A 92 -16.86 15.99 2.57
N LEU A 93 -16.80 17.30 2.36
CA LEU A 93 -15.88 17.88 1.39
C LEU A 93 -14.45 17.54 1.81
N MET A 94 -13.75 16.74 1.01
CA MET A 94 -12.34 16.41 1.27
C MET A 94 -11.45 17.37 0.49
N THR A 95 -10.36 17.80 1.11
CA THR A 95 -9.43 18.75 0.49
C THR A 95 -8.02 18.23 0.63
N LEU A 96 -7.28 18.17 -0.47
CA LEU A 96 -5.85 17.89 -0.46
C LEU A 96 -5.09 19.20 -0.47
N LYS A 97 -4.18 19.37 0.47
CA LYS A 97 -3.31 20.55 0.54
C LYS A 97 -1.85 20.15 0.33
N GLN A 98 -1.10 20.99 -0.38
CA GLN A 98 0.31 20.80 -0.62
C GLN A 98 1.11 22.03 -0.22
N PHE A 99 2.27 21.82 0.41
CA PHE A 99 3.25 22.87 0.61
C PHE A 99 4.01 23.10 -0.71
N GLN A 100 3.90 24.31 -1.26
CA GLN A 100 4.56 24.68 -2.52
C GLN A 100 5.79 25.54 -2.22
N ARG A 101 6.86 25.38 -3.02
CA ARG A 101 8.16 26.04 -2.76
C ARG A 101 8.05 27.57 -2.64
N ASN A 102 7.13 28.17 -3.38
CA ASN A 102 6.97 29.63 -3.45
C ASN A 102 6.02 30.20 -2.39
N HIS A 103 5.41 29.35 -1.55
CA HIS A 103 4.40 29.76 -0.58
C HIS A 103 4.85 29.40 0.83
N SER A 104 4.63 30.31 1.78
CA SER A 104 4.90 30.06 3.20
C SER A 104 3.84 29.18 3.89
N LYS A 105 2.77 28.81 3.17
CA LYS A 105 1.62 28.02 3.69
C LYS A 105 1.16 27.01 2.66
N CYS A 106 0.59 25.90 3.15
CA CYS A 106 -0.02 24.88 2.30
C CYS A 106 -1.20 25.46 1.51
N GLN A 107 -1.20 25.20 0.21
CA GLN A 107 -2.25 25.59 -0.73
C GLN A 107 -3.16 24.41 -1.01
N PHE A 108 -4.41 24.69 -1.40
CA PHE A 108 -5.33 23.65 -1.86
C PHE A 108 -4.90 23.16 -3.26
N ALA A 109 -4.65 21.87 -3.38
CA ALA A 109 -4.33 21.21 -4.63
C ALA A 109 -5.57 20.56 -5.25
N PHE A 110 -6.34 19.83 -4.43
CA PHE A 110 -7.57 19.18 -4.89
C PHE A 110 -8.73 19.39 -3.92
N LEU A 111 -9.93 19.37 -4.49
CA LEU A 111 -11.20 19.31 -3.77
C LEU A 111 -11.98 18.10 -4.26
N GLN A 112 -12.50 17.29 -3.36
CA GLN A 112 -13.40 16.19 -3.70
C GLN A 112 -14.83 16.56 -3.32
N ASP A 113 -15.71 16.56 -4.32
CA ASP A 113 -17.13 16.85 -4.10
C ASP A 113 -17.81 15.72 -3.28
N PRO A 114 -18.57 16.05 -2.23
CA PRO A 114 -19.20 15.05 -1.35
C PRO A 114 -20.34 14.28 -2.01
N GLN A 115 -21.03 14.86 -3.01
CA GLN A 115 -22.14 14.22 -3.72
C GLN A 115 -21.63 13.33 -4.85
N THR A 116 -20.85 13.91 -5.78
CA THR A 116 -20.43 13.24 -7.02
C THR A 116 -19.15 12.42 -6.84
N ARG A 117 -18.41 12.64 -5.74
CA ARG A 117 -17.08 12.06 -5.46
C ARG A 117 -16.01 12.46 -6.48
N THR A 118 -16.30 13.43 -7.34
CA THR A 118 -15.35 13.89 -8.36
C THR A 118 -14.23 14.70 -7.71
N LEU A 119 -13.01 14.41 -8.12
CA LEU A 119 -11.83 15.15 -7.69
C LEU A 119 -11.57 16.29 -8.67
N THR A 120 -11.67 17.52 -8.18
CA THR A 120 -11.42 18.74 -8.95
C THR A 120 -10.03 19.27 -8.61
N ASN A 121 -9.23 19.51 -9.64
CA ASN A 121 -7.93 20.15 -9.48
C ASN A 121 -8.12 21.66 -9.31
N VAL A 122 -7.61 22.19 -8.19
CA VAL A 122 -7.65 23.63 -7.89
C VAL A 122 -6.32 24.29 -8.27
N THR A 123 -5.22 23.62 -7.96
CA THR A 123 -3.87 24.12 -8.21
C THR A 123 -2.96 22.98 -8.64
N THR A 124 -2.10 23.23 -9.64
CA THR A 124 -1.09 22.27 -10.08
C THR A 124 -0.23 21.78 -8.92
N VAL A 125 -0.19 20.46 -8.74
CA VAL A 125 0.67 19.79 -7.76
C VAL A 125 2.11 19.87 -8.20
N GLN A 126 3.00 20.29 -7.30
CA GLN A 126 4.42 20.40 -7.56
C GLN A 126 5.15 19.20 -6.96
N TRP A 127 5.76 18.38 -7.81
CA TRP A 127 6.63 17.30 -7.37
C TRP A 127 8.09 17.73 -7.44
N VAL A 128 8.93 17.22 -6.54
CA VAL A 128 10.37 17.54 -6.50
C VAL A 128 11.05 17.20 -7.82
N SER A 129 10.69 16.07 -8.41
CA SER A 129 11.17 15.57 -9.71
C SER A 129 10.34 16.07 -10.91
N GLY A 130 9.35 16.94 -10.70
CA GLY A 130 8.37 17.36 -11.73
C GLY A 130 7.22 16.37 -11.94
N GLU A 131 7.44 15.09 -11.65
CA GLU A 131 6.44 14.02 -11.80
C GLU A 131 6.12 13.31 -10.47
N PRO A 132 4.90 12.76 -10.30
CA PRO A 132 4.58 11.96 -9.13
C PRO A 132 5.49 10.73 -9.03
N PRO A 133 5.96 10.38 -7.82
CA PRO A 133 6.75 9.17 -7.63
C PRO A 133 5.92 7.93 -7.98
N THR A 134 6.59 6.88 -8.45
CA THR A 134 5.94 5.59 -8.67
C THR A 134 5.46 5.01 -7.34
N GLY A 135 4.30 4.36 -7.32
CA GLY A 135 3.75 3.71 -6.12
C GLY A 135 4.56 2.51 -5.62
N TYR A 136 5.59 2.09 -6.35
CA TYR A 136 6.48 0.98 -6.02
C TYR A 136 7.93 1.34 -6.40
N PRO A 137 8.93 0.87 -5.64
CA PRO A 137 10.34 1.00 -6.02
C PRO A 137 10.65 0.19 -7.28
N ARG A 138 11.57 0.68 -8.11
CA ARG A 138 11.97 0.02 -9.37
C ARG A 138 12.44 -1.42 -9.19
N CYS A 139 13.19 -1.70 -8.12
CA CYS A 139 13.70 -3.03 -7.81
C CYS A 139 12.74 -3.88 -6.96
N GLY A 140 11.53 -3.40 -6.67
CA GLY A 140 10.68 -3.99 -5.65
C GLY A 140 11.02 -3.51 -4.24
N PHE A 141 10.15 -3.80 -3.28
CA PHE A 141 10.34 -3.36 -1.89
C PHE A 141 11.50 -4.10 -1.21
N GLU A 142 11.75 -5.34 -1.62
CA GLU A 142 12.80 -6.22 -1.06
C GLU A 142 13.95 -6.43 -2.05
N ASN A 143 14.04 -5.57 -3.07
CA ASN A 143 15.02 -5.69 -4.15
C ASN A 143 14.87 -6.98 -4.99
N GLU A 144 13.74 -7.67 -4.90
CA GLU A 144 13.48 -8.99 -5.46
C GLU A 144 13.65 -9.02 -7.00
N LYS A 145 13.24 -7.94 -7.68
CA LYS A 145 13.37 -7.84 -9.15
C LYS A 145 14.82 -7.69 -9.58
N CYS A 146 15.64 -7.03 -8.77
CA CYS A 146 17.04 -6.78 -9.07
C CYS A 146 17.96 -7.90 -8.55
N GLN A 147 17.50 -8.71 -7.59
CA GLN A 147 18.18 -9.94 -7.15
C GLN A 147 18.05 -11.06 -8.21
N ALA A 148 16.86 -11.24 -8.80
CA ALA A 148 16.66 -12.18 -9.90
C ALA A 148 17.60 -11.91 -11.10
N ALA A 149 17.95 -10.64 -11.34
CA ALA A 149 18.88 -10.24 -12.38
C ALA A 149 20.37 -10.58 -12.05
N ARG A 150 20.73 -10.75 -10.77
CA ARG A 150 22.11 -11.03 -10.33
C ARG A 150 22.40 -12.53 -10.15
N GLY A 151 21.38 -13.33 -9.88
CA GLY A 151 21.46 -14.77 -9.62
C GLY A 151 20.92 -15.67 -10.74
N GLY A 152 21.00 -15.24 -12.01
CA GLY A 152 20.44 -15.99 -13.13
C GLY A 152 21.01 -17.42 -13.24
N PRO A 153 20.26 -18.37 -13.85
CA PRO A 153 20.62 -19.79 -13.92
C PRO A 153 21.97 -20.06 -14.58
N ALA A 154 22.50 -19.11 -15.36
CA ALA A 154 23.82 -19.19 -15.95
C ALA A 154 24.95 -19.13 -14.91
N ASN A 155 24.81 -18.30 -13.88
CA ASN A 155 25.86 -18.14 -12.85
C ASN A 155 25.89 -19.35 -11.90
N THR A 156 24.72 -19.94 -11.60
CA THR A 156 24.64 -21.18 -10.83
C THR A 156 25.17 -22.37 -11.62
N ALA A 157 24.84 -22.47 -12.91
CA ALA A 157 25.38 -23.52 -13.79
C ALA A 157 26.92 -23.45 -13.91
N LEU A 158 27.48 -22.25 -14.05
CA LEU A 158 28.92 -22.05 -14.15
C LEU A 158 29.64 -22.49 -12.85
N ALA A 159 29.06 -22.17 -11.69
CA ALA A 159 29.62 -22.55 -10.40
C ALA A 159 29.59 -24.08 -10.20
N VAL A 160 28.52 -24.76 -10.58
CA VAL A 160 28.42 -26.23 -10.53
C VAL A 160 29.45 -26.88 -11.44
N PHE A 161 29.67 -26.32 -12.63
CA PHE A 161 30.66 -26.83 -13.56
C PHE A 161 32.09 -26.65 -13.05
N LEU A 162 32.45 -25.45 -12.59
CA LEU A 162 33.80 -25.12 -12.14
C LEU A 162 34.20 -25.81 -10.83
N TYR A 163 33.29 -25.88 -9.85
CA TYR A 163 33.61 -26.43 -8.53
C TYR A 163 33.16 -27.89 -8.35
N GLY A 164 32.25 -28.40 -9.18
CA GLY A 164 31.77 -29.77 -9.11
C GLY A 164 32.36 -30.65 -10.21
N ALA A 165 31.96 -30.42 -11.46
CA ALA A 165 32.26 -31.32 -12.56
C ALA A 165 33.74 -31.29 -12.99
N LEU A 166 34.32 -30.11 -13.12
CA LEU A 166 35.68 -29.91 -13.64
C LEU A 166 36.78 -30.53 -12.75
N PRO A 167 36.78 -30.37 -11.41
CA PRO A 167 37.76 -31.05 -10.56
C PRO A 167 37.62 -32.57 -10.60
N VAL A 168 36.39 -33.12 -10.71
CA VAL A 168 36.18 -34.57 -10.86
C VAL A 168 36.73 -35.06 -12.21
N LEU A 169 36.46 -34.34 -13.29
CA LEU A 169 36.93 -34.67 -14.63
C LEU A 169 38.46 -34.60 -14.77
N ILE A 170 39.14 -33.77 -13.96
CA ILE A 170 40.61 -33.69 -13.96
C ILE A 170 41.20 -34.72 -12.98
N PHE A 171 40.64 -34.82 -11.77
CA PHE A 171 41.20 -35.65 -10.70
C PHE A 171 41.09 -37.14 -11.01
N VAL A 172 39.96 -37.60 -11.54
CA VAL A 172 39.75 -39.04 -11.83
C VAL A 172 40.76 -39.58 -12.86
N PRO A 173 40.95 -38.99 -14.06
CA PRO A 173 41.94 -39.48 -15.02
C PRO A 173 43.37 -39.22 -14.57
N TRP A 174 43.66 -38.12 -13.86
CA TRP A 174 44.98 -37.89 -13.27
C TRP A 174 45.33 -38.98 -12.25
N TRP A 175 44.42 -39.29 -11.33
CA TRP A 175 44.53 -40.35 -10.35
C TRP A 175 44.70 -41.72 -11.01
N ARG A 176 43.89 -42.01 -12.04
CA ARG A 176 44.02 -43.24 -12.85
C ARG A 176 45.38 -43.35 -13.50
N SER A 177 45.87 -42.27 -14.13
CA SER A 177 47.18 -42.25 -14.79
C SER A 177 48.34 -42.43 -13.79
N ARG A 178 48.19 -41.91 -12.56
CA ARG A 178 49.19 -42.06 -11.51
C ARG A 178 49.22 -43.47 -10.94
N ILE A 179 48.05 -44.08 -10.66
CA ILE A 179 47.97 -45.48 -10.22
C ILE A 179 48.49 -46.42 -11.31
N LEU A 180 48.09 -46.22 -12.57
CA LEU A 180 48.55 -47.08 -13.67
C LEU A 180 50.06 -46.95 -13.92
N LYS A 181 50.66 -45.76 -13.73
CA LYS A 181 52.13 -45.60 -13.77
C LYS A 181 52.86 -46.26 -12.60
N PHE A 182 52.19 -46.48 -11.46
CA PHE A 182 52.74 -47.26 -10.36
C PHE A 182 52.68 -48.79 -10.60
N CYS A 183 51.89 -49.24 -11.59
CA CYS A 183 51.74 -50.67 -11.94
C CYS A 183 52.49 -51.04 -13.24
N VAL A 184 53.65 -50.45 -13.55
CA VAL A 184 54.42 -50.80 -14.76
C VAL A 184 55.64 -51.67 -14.41
N ASP A 185 55.50 -52.95 -14.79
CA ASP A 185 56.46 -54.03 -15.07
C ASP A 185 57.92 -53.84 -14.61
N ASP A 186 58.18 -54.17 -13.34
CA ASP A 186 59.51 -54.60 -12.90
C ASP A 186 59.53 -56.14 -12.97
N PRO A 187 60.46 -56.77 -13.71
CA PRO A 187 60.50 -58.23 -13.84
C PRO A 187 60.79 -58.96 -12.51
N ASP A 188 61.28 -58.24 -11.49
CA ASP A 188 61.50 -58.73 -10.13
C ASP A 188 60.92 -57.72 -9.11
N PRO A 189 59.60 -57.74 -8.83
CA PRO A 189 59.02 -56.86 -7.84
C PRO A 189 59.58 -57.23 -6.44
N PRO A 190 59.94 -56.24 -5.60
CA PRO A 190 60.34 -56.54 -4.24
C PRO A 190 59.15 -57.18 -3.49
N TRP A 191 59.43 -58.08 -2.54
CA TRP A 191 58.43 -58.91 -1.83
C TRP A 191 57.26 -58.16 -1.17
N TRP A 192 57.36 -56.84 -1.01
CA TRP A 192 56.33 -55.96 -0.43
C TRP A 192 55.46 -55.25 -1.49
N ALA A 193 55.75 -55.43 -2.78
CA ALA A 193 54.96 -54.88 -3.87
C ALA A 193 53.63 -55.62 -3.99
N ILE A 194 52.54 -54.85 -4.07
CA ILE A 194 51.18 -55.38 -4.17
C ILE A 194 50.91 -55.71 -5.64
N ASP A 195 50.60 -56.98 -5.91
CA ASP A 195 50.36 -57.52 -7.25
C ASP A 195 49.18 -56.81 -7.94
N CYS A 196 49.41 -56.19 -9.11
CA CYS A 196 48.37 -55.48 -9.87
C CYS A 196 47.61 -56.42 -10.85
N ASP A 197 47.34 -57.67 -10.47
CA ASP A 197 46.62 -58.63 -11.32
C ASP A 197 45.11 -58.35 -11.44
N SER A 198 44.80 -57.40 -12.34
CA SER A 198 43.84 -57.40 -13.45
C SER A 198 42.39 -57.98 -13.37
N SER A 199 41.86 -58.51 -12.26
CA SER A 199 40.49 -59.14 -12.33
C SER A 199 39.45 -58.82 -11.26
N LYS A 200 39.71 -58.00 -10.22
CA LYS A 200 38.73 -57.79 -9.13
C LYS A 200 38.28 -56.36 -8.82
N PHE A 201 38.75 -55.35 -9.55
CA PHE A 201 38.30 -53.96 -9.39
C PHE A 201 37.53 -53.41 -10.62
N CYS A 202 36.86 -54.27 -11.37
CA CYS A 202 35.70 -53.81 -12.13
C CYS A 202 34.54 -53.60 -11.14
N LEU A 203 34.19 -52.34 -10.90
CA LEU A 203 32.82 -51.98 -10.52
C LEU A 203 31.87 -52.66 -11.51
N SER A 204 31.24 -53.74 -11.09
CA SER A 204 30.16 -54.39 -11.82
C SER A 204 28.98 -53.43 -11.84
N VAL A 205 28.92 -52.58 -12.87
CA VAL A 205 27.69 -51.91 -13.25
C VAL A 205 26.97 -52.89 -14.18
N LYS A 206 26.21 -53.83 -13.59
CA LYS A 206 25.14 -54.49 -14.34
C LYS A 206 24.03 -53.46 -14.56
N ALA A 207 24.09 -52.74 -15.67
CA ALA A 207 22.91 -52.06 -16.20
C ALA A 207 22.10 -53.10 -16.99
N VAL A 208 20.95 -53.45 -16.43
CA VAL A 208 19.93 -54.34 -16.98
C VAL A 208 19.48 -53.83 -18.34
N SER A 209 19.59 -54.68 -19.37
CA SER A 209 18.94 -54.45 -20.67
C SER A 209 17.43 -54.66 -20.49
N MET A 210 16.67 -53.57 -20.52
CA MET A 210 15.21 -53.61 -20.62
C MET A 210 14.84 -53.62 -22.11
N TYR A 211 14.43 -54.79 -22.58
CA TYR A 211 13.80 -55.04 -23.87
C TYR A 211 12.40 -54.40 -23.85
N VAL A 212 12.06 -53.58 -24.84
CA VAL A 212 10.67 -53.19 -25.15
C VAL A 212 10.35 -53.78 -26.52
N PRO A 213 9.44 -54.76 -26.62
CA PRO A 213 8.97 -55.26 -27.90
C PRO A 213 7.95 -54.27 -28.51
N THR A 214 7.98 -54.20 -29.84
CA THR A 214 7.07 -53.47 -30.73
C THR A 214 5.61 -53.90 -30.60
#